data_AF-A0A8X6GFP1-F1
#
_entry.id   AF-A0A8X6GFP1-F1
#
_cell.length_a   1.000
_cell.length_b   1.000
_cell.length_c   1.000
_cell.angle_alpha   90.00
_cell.angle_beta   90.00
_cell.angle_gamma   90.00
#
_symmetry.space_group_name_H-M   'P 1'
#
loop_
_entity.id
_entity.type
_entity.pdbx_description
1 polymer ?
#
loop_
_entity_poly.entity_id
_entity_poly.type
_entity_poly.pdbx_seq_one_letter_code
_entity_poly.pdbx_strand_id
1 'polypeptide(L)'
;MELNCAYYNRCAVWMVFSKDEESVLVQYLIFACNMHFWLSKKRKQVKKLPLEYAKANGKKCPKSWDAHGEAGDQWYFDFLKRNKVLSVRKPQVVQEL
;
A
#
# COMPACT_ATOMS: atom_id res chain seq x y z
N MET A 1 15.16 -31.54 -8.70
CA MET A 1 14.25 -30.63 -7.97
C MET A 1 15.04 -29.38 -7.63
N GLU A 2 15.17 -28.47 -8.60
CA GLU A 2 15.87 -27.21 -8.38
C GLU A 2 14.83 -26.11 -8.22
N LEU A 3 14.69 -25.63 -6.99
CA LEU A 3 13.92 -24.44 -6.65
C LEU A 3 14.69 -23.22 -7.18
N ASN A 4 14.54 -22.95 -8.46
CA ASN A 4 14.88 -21.65 -9.03
C ASN A 4 13.77 -20.68 -8.62
N CYS A 5 13.89 -20.15 -7.41
CA CYS A 5 13.19 -18.96 -6.94
C CYS A 5 13.71 -17.74 -7.72
N ALA A 6 13.54 -17.78 -9.03
CA ALA A 6 13.55 -16.59 -9.86
C ALA A 6 12.43 -15.70 -9.31
N TYR A 7 12.87 -14.70 -8.57
CA TYR A 7 12.16 -13.52 -8.08
C TYR A 7 11.62 -12.74 -9.29
N TYR A 8 10.74 -13.37 -10.09
CA TYR A 8 10.09 -12.75 -11.22
C TYR A 8 9.14 -11.71 -10.67
N ASN A 9 9.46 -10.45 -11.00
CA ASN A 9 8.64 -9.27 -10.85
C ASN A 9 7.15 -9.57 -11.10
N ARG A 10 6.40 -9.86 -10.03
CA ARG A 10 4.92 -9.97 -10.04
C ARG A 10 4.25 -8.71 -9.50
N CYS A 11 4.92 -7.56 -9.59
CA CYS A 11 4.35 -6.25 -9.23
C CYS A 11 3.02 -5.96 -9.97
N ALA A 12 2.73 -6.66 -11.07
CA ALA A 12 1.51 -6.53 -11.87
C ALA A 12 0.42 -7.60 -11.58
N VAL A 13 0.75 -8.73 -10.95
CA VAL A 13 -0.20 -9.86 -10.79
C VAL A 13 -1.25 -9.61 -9.69
N TRP A 14 -1.00 -8.63 -8.81
CA TRP A 14 -1.88 -8.26 -7.70
C TRP A 14 -2.32 -6.78 -7.77
N MET A 15 -2.35 -6.17 -8.95
CA MET A 15 -2.93 -4.83 -9.11
C MET A 15 -4.45 -4.92 -9.01
N VAL A 16 -4.96 -4.86 -7.77
CA VAL A 16 -6.40 -4.77 -7.46
C VAL A 16 -6.99 -3.43 -7.90
N PHE A 17 -6.14 -2.40 -7.97
CA PHE A 17 -6.48 -1.03 -8.32
C PHE A 17 -5.75 -0.61 -9.59
N SER A 18 -6.42 0.21 -10.39
CA SER A 18 -5.81 0.98 -11.48
C SER A 18 -4.86 2.04 -10.93
N LYS A 19 -4.04 2.63 -11.80
CA LYS A 19 -3.12 3.70 -11.41
C LYS A 19 -3.85 4.90 -10.81
N ASP A 20 -5.02 5.25 -11.36
CA ASP A 20 -5.82 6.38 -10.87
C ASP A 20 -6.39 6.09 -9.47
N GLU A 21 -6.91 4.88 -9.25
CA GLU A 21 -7.39 4.43 -7.94
C GLU A 21 -6.24 4.37 -6.91
N GLU A 22 -5.06 3.87 -7.30
CA GLU A 22 -3.87 3.89 -6.42
C GLU A 22 -3.46 5.33 -6.09
N SER A 23 -3.51 6.25 -7.06
CA SER A 23 -3.17 7.67 -6.83
C SER A 23 -4.09 8.30 -5.78
N VAL A 24 -5.40 8.05 -5.86
CA VAL A 24 -6.37 8.53 -4.86
C VAL A 24 -6.06 7.94 -3.47
N LEU A 25 -5.79 6.63 -3.39
CA LEU A 25 -5.39 5.98 -2.13
C LEU A 25 -4.11 6.59 -1.54
N VAL A 26 -3.11 6.87 -2.38
CA VAL A 26 -1.84 7.49 -1.96
C VAL A 26 -2.06 8.91 -1.44
N GLN A 27 -2.85 9.73 -2.13
CA GLN A 27 -3.17 11.09 -1.68
C GLN A 27 -3.86 11.09 -0.33
N TYR A 28 -4.83 10.20 -0.15
CA TYR A 28 -5.51 10.03 1.14
C TYR A 28 -4.52 9.63 2.24
N LEU A 29 -3.65 8.66 1.98
CA LEU A 29 -2.62 8.23 2.94
C LEU A 29 -1.64 9.36 3.30
N ILE A 30 -1.23 10.20 2.34
CA ILE A 30 -0.35 11.35 2.60
C ILE A 30 -1.06 12.38 3.47
N PHE A 31 -2.27 12.78 3.08
CA PHE A 31 -3.08 13.74 3.84
C PHE A 31 -3.21 13.31 5.30
N ALA A 32 -3.49 12.03 5.48
CA ALA A 32 -3.75 11.50 6.79
C ALA A 32 -2.49 11.21 7.64
N CYS A 33 -1.34 10.98 6.98
CA CYS A 33 -0.03 11.03 7.62
C CYS A 33 0.31 12.45 8.10
N ASN A 34 0.00 13.48 7.30
CA ASN A 34 0.25 14.88 7.67
C ASN A 34 -0.60 15.34 8.86
N MET A 35 -1.80 14.77 9.04
CA MET A 35 -2.65 15.06 10.19
C MET A 35 -2.24 14.31 11.48
N HIS A 36 -1.06 13.66 11.51
CA HIS A 36 -0.50 12.93 12.66
C HIS A 36 -1.35 11.79 13.26
N PHE A 37 -2.59 11.55 12.78
CA PHE A 37 -3.47 10.47 13.24
C PHE A 37 -2.90 9.05 13.05
N TRP A 38 -1.91 8.90 12.16
CA TRP A 38 -1.51 7.60 11.62
C TRP A 38 -0.16 7.06 12.11
N LEU A 39 0.58 7.82 12.93
CA LEU A 39 1.97 7.51 13.31
C LEU A 39 2.11 6.21 14.12
N SER A 40 1.08 5.81 14.88
CA SER A 40 1.16 4.64 15.75
C SER A 40 0.79 3.30 15.08
N LYS A 41 0.16 3.31 13.88
CA LYS A 41 -0.39 2.08 13.24
C LYS A 41 -0.29 2.06 11.70
N LYS A 42 0.73 2.68 11.12
CA LYS A 42 0.91 2.88 9.67
C LYS A 42 0.66 1.63 8.82
N ARG A 43 1.29 0.48 9.15
CA ARG A 43 1.18 -0.76 8.35
C ARG A 43 -0.24 -1.35 8.34
N LYS A 44 -0.88 -1.51 9.51
CA LYS A 44 -2.24 -2.09 9.59
C LYS A 44 -3.25 -1.25 8.82
N GLN A 45 -3.17 0.07 8.97
CA GLN A 45 -4.13 0.94 8.31
C GLN A 45 -3.92 1.04 6.80
N VAL A 46 -2.66 1.06 6.32
CA VAL A 46 -2.35 1.01 4.88
C VAL A 46 -2.83 -0.30 4.25
N LYS A 47 -3.00 -1.36 5.03
CA LYS A 47 -3.62 -2.61 4.55
C LYS A 47 -5.14 -2.65 4.69
N LYS A 48 -5.72 -1.96 5.68
CA LYS A 48 -7.17 -1.95 5.91
C LYS A 48 -7.90 -1.02 4.93
N LEU A 49 -7.36 0.17 4.71
CA LEU A 49 -7.93 1.20 3.82
C LEU A 49 -8.22 0.69 2.39
N PRO A 50 -7.32 -0.05 1.72
CA PRO A 50 -7.56 -0.55 0.37
C PRO A 50 -8.67 -1.60 0.34
N LEU A 51 -8.82 -2.42 1.38
CA LEU A 51 -9.94 -3.36 1.45
C LEU A 51 -11.28 -2.63 1.58
N GLU A 52 -11.35 -1.61 2.43
CA GLU A 52 -12.55 -0.77 2.57
C GLU A 52 -12.88 -0.04 1.27
N TYR A 53 -11.86 0.53 0.62
CA TYR A 53 -11.99 1.18 -0.69
C TYR A 53 -12.46 0.19 -1.76
N ALA A 54 -11.92 -1.02 -1.78
CA ALA A 54 -12.34 -2.05 -2.72
C ALA A 54 -13.80 -2.48 -2.50
N LYS A 55 -14.23 -2.63 -1.24
CA LYS A 55 -15.63 -2.94 -0.90
C LYS A 55 -16.58 -1.82 -1.32
N ALA A 56 -16.22 -0.57 -1.04
CA ALA A 56 -17.02 0.59 -1.42
C ALA A 56 -17.18 0.72 -2.94
N ASN A 57 -16.15 0.35 -3.71
CA ASN A 57 -16.16 0.41 -5.18
C ASN A 57 -16.53 -0.92 -5.85
N GLY A 58 -17.00 -1.93 -5.11
CA GLY A 58 -17.40 -3.24 -5.66
C GLY A 58 -16.28 -4.02 -6.37
N LYS A 59 -15.01 -3.80 -5.99
CA LYS A 59 -13.84 -4.43 -6.62
C LYS A 59 -13.66 -5.87 -6.13
N LYS A 60 -13.28 -6.75 -7.05
CA LYS A 60 -12.94 -8.15 -6.71
C LYS A 60 -11.57 -8.19 -6.03
N CYS A 61 -11.58 -8.54 -4.75
CA CYS A 61 -10.38 -8.71 -3.93
C CYS A 61 -9.98 -10.20 -3.87
N PRO A 62 -8.70 -10.52 -3.58
CA PRO A 62 -8.33 -11.86 -3.16
C PRO A 62 -9.12 -12.29 -1.92
N LYS A 63 -9.60 -13.54 -1.87
CA LYS A 63 -10.36 -14.09 -0.72
C LYS A 63 -9.62 -13.96 0.62
N SER A 64 -8.29 -13.97 0.57
CA SER A 64 -7.45 -13.76 1.76
C SER A 64 -7.63 -12.38 2.38
N TRP A 65 -7.97 -11.35 1.60
CA TRP A 65 -8.19 -10.02 2.16
C TRP A 65 -9.46 -9.97 3.00
N ASP A 66 -10.52 -10.61 2.54
CA ASP A 66 -11.76 -10.71 3.31
C ASP A 66 -11.61 -11.59 4.55
N ALA A 67 -10.89 -12.72 4.43
CA ALA A 67 -10.63 -13.61 5.56
C ALA A 67 -9.82 -12.94 6.68
N HIS A 68 -8.84 -12.10 6.32
CA HIS A 68 -7.99 -11.40 7.29
C HIS A 68 -8.48 -9.99 7.64
N GLY A 69 -9.45 -9.46 6.91
CA GLY A 69 -9.92 -8.08 7.07
C GLY A 69 -8.89 -7.01 6.68
N GLU A 70 -7.82 -7.39 5.99
CA GLU A 70 -6.76 -6.49 5.55
C GLU A 70 -6.07 -6.99 4.27
N ALA A 71 -5.48 -6.08 3.50
CA ALA A 71 -4.67 -6.42 2.36
C ALA A 71 -3.42 -7.21 2.75
N GLY A 72 -3.05 -8.19 1.92
CA GLY A 72 -1.91 -9.05 2.17
C GLY A 72 -0.57 -8.32 2.21
N ASP A 73 0.42 -8.90 2.89
CA ASP A 73 1.77 -8.33 3.01
C ASP A 73 2.46 -8.13 1.65
N GLN A 74 2.32 -9.10 0.76
CA GLN A 74 2.88 -9.00 -0.58
C GLN A 74 2.33 -7.78 -1.34
N TRP A 75 1.02 -7.58 -1.27
CA TRP A 75 0.37 -6.42 -1.89
C TRP A 75 0.87 -5.12 -1.28
N TYR A 76 1.03 -5.06 0.05
CA TYR A 76 1.56 -3.87 0.73
C TYR A 76 2.98 -3.51 0.27
N PHE A 77 3.89 -4.50 0.20
CA PHE A 77 5.25 -4.24 -0.28
C PHE A 77 5.27 -3.79 -1.74
N ASP A 78 4.46 -4.42 -2.59
CA ASP A 78 4.38 -4.04 -4.01
C ASP A 78 3.75 -2.65 -4.18
N PHE A 79 2.72 -2.31 -3.38
CA PHE A 79 2.10 -0.99 -3.34
C PHE A 79 3.10 0.10 -2.93
N LEU A 80 3.94 -0.14 -1.92
CA LEU A 80 5.00 0.80 -1.54
C LEU A 80 6.10 0.91 -2.60
N LYS A 81 6.47 -0.18 -3.27
CA LYS A 81 7.43 -0.17 -4.39
C LYS A 81 6.92 0.67 -5.56
N ARG A 82 5.63 0.55 -5.89
CA ARG A 82 4.95 1.37 -6.91
C ARG A 82 4.84 2.84 -6.47
N ASN A 83 4.52 3.07 -5.19
CA ASN A 83 4.26 4.39 -4.63
C ASN A 83 5.37 4.83 -3.67
N LYS A 84 6.58 5.05 -4.23
CA LYS A 84 7.79 5.40 -3.47
C LYS A 84 7.60 6.64 -2.57
N VAL A 85 6.70 7.55 -2.92
CA VAL A 85 6.35 8.74 -2.09
C VAL A 85 5.95 8.38 -0.66
N LEU A 86 5.32 7.22 -0.44
CA LEU A 86 4.94 6.72 0.89
C LEU A 86 6.11 6.08 1.66
N SER A 87 7.13 5.65 0.92
CA SER A 87 8.34 4.99 1.41
C SER A 87 9.45 5.97 1.79
N VAL A 88 9.40 7.22 1.32
CA VAL A 88 10.43 8.21 1.66
C VAL A 88 10.15 8.75 3.06
N ARG A 89 10.88 8.26 4.07
CA ARG A 89 11.23 9.12 5.21
C ARG A 89 12.16 10.18 4.63
N LYS A 90 11.65 11.35 4.28
CA LYS A 90 12.53 12.48 3.99
C LYS A 90 13.34 12.71 5.27
N PRO A 91 14.69 12.67 5.26
CA PRO A 91 15.42 13.44 6.25
C PRO A 91 14.97 14.89 6.02
N GLN A 92 14.36 15.47 7.05
CA GLN A 92 14.10 16.90 7.08
C GLN A 92 15.47 17.56 6.92
N VAL A 93 15.68 18.31 5.84
CA VAL A 93 16.88 19.13 5.69
C VAL A 93 16.91 20.02 6.92
N VAL A 94 17.90 19.81 7.79
CA VAL A 94 18.26 20.80 8.79
C VAL A 94 18.72 22.02 7.99
N GLN A 95 17.90 23.07 7.96
CA GLN A 95 18.34 24.36 7.46
C GLN A 95 19.47 24.81 8.39
N GLU A 96 20.69 24.77 7.89
CA GLU A 96 21.82 25.44 8.54
C GLU A 96 21.56 26.96 8.51
N LEU A 97 21.59 27.56 9.70
CA LEU A 97 21.68 29.00 9.94
C LEU A 97 23.04 29.28 10.58
#